data_AF-A0A7C1IK22-F1
#
_entry.id   AF-A0A7C1IK22-F1
#
_cell.length_a   1.000
_cell.length_b   1.000
_cell.length_c   1.000
_cell.angle_alpha   90.00
_cell.angle_beta   90.00
_cell.angle_gamma   90.00
#
_symmetry.space_group_name_H-M   'P 1'
#
loop_
_entity.id
_entity.type
_entity.pdbx_description
1 polymer ?
#
loop_
_entity_poly.entity_id
_entity_poly.type
_entity_poly.pdbx_seq_one_letter_code
_entity_poly.pdbx_strand_id
1 'polypeptide(L)'
;MQPHSHKRWQKRSNNHEIMGALWMIGMGVLFITGWWWPGILILMGVISVIGAATNEWKWNGEPEPEPEEKPSRPAKAAPLPTPFTSAEPVARAEPAPQPQPAPIRLPEFCPRCGAPTKALRQFAAQPDECAFCGSAVIN
;
A
#
# COMPACT_ATOMS: atom_id res chain seq x y z
N MET A 1 9.16 -9.67 -45.47
CA MET A 1 10.20 -9.80 -44.43
C MET A 1 9.62 -9.37 -43.08
N GLN A 2 9.40 -10.30 -42.15
CA GLN A 2 9.03 -9.99 -40.76
C GLN A 2 10.27 -10.13 -39.87
N PRO A 3 10.59 -9.17 -38.99
CA PRO A 3 11.67 -9.35 -38.03
C PRO A 3 11.21 -10.17 -36.82
N HIS A 4 12.10 -11.08 -36.43
CA HIS A 4 11.94 -12.06 -35.37
C HIS A 4 11.79 -11.41 -33.98
N SER A 5 10.86 -11.98 -33.21
CA SER A 5 10.61 -11.72 -31.80
C SER A 5 11.87 -11.97 -30.96
N HIS A 6 12.47 -10.89 -30.46
CA HIS A 6 13.49 -10.96 -29.42
C HIS A 6 12.81 -11.22 -28.07
N LYS A 7 12.79 -12.48 -27.63
CA LYS A 7 12.47 -12.82 -26.24
C LYS A 7 13.62 -12.32 -25.36
N ARG A 8 13.53 -11.05 -24.96
CA ARG A 8 14.47 -10.42 -24.04
C ARG A 8 14.25 -11.06 -22.68
N TRP A 9 15.15 -11.97 -22.33
CA TRP A 9 15.20 -12.71 -21.09
C TRP A 9 14.96 -11.79 -19.91
N GLN A 10 13.82 -11.99 -19.24
CA GLN A 10 13.53 -11.37 -17.96
C GLN A 10 14.53 -11.93 -16.96
N LYS A 11 15.61 -11.16 -16.70
CA LYS A 11 16.45 -11.35 -15.52
C LYS A 11 15.61 -10.91 -14.32
N ARG A 12 14.68 -11.79 -13.92
CA ARG A 12 13.81 -11.65 -12.75
C ARG A 12 14.75 -11.41 -11.56
N SER A 13 14.63 -10.25 -10.95
CA SER A 13 15.59 -9.76 -9.95
C SER A 13 15.62 -10.70 -8.74
N ASN A 14 16.77 -11.37 -8.56
CA ASN A 14 17.09 -12.27 -7.44
C ASN A 14 17.09 -11.57 -6.06
N ASN A 15 16.80 -10.26 -6.00
CA ASN A 15 16.72 -9.50 -4.76
C ASN A 15 15.68 -10.06 -3.79
N HIS A 16 14.60 -10.67 -4.30
CA HIS A 16 13.60 -11.34 -3.48
C HIS A 16 14.16 -12.61 -2.81
N GLU A 17 15.05 -13.33 -3.47
CA GLU A 17 15.66 -14.54 -2.92
C GLU A 17 16.74 -14.21 -1.89
N ILE A 18 17.53 -13.16 -2.14
CA ILE A 18 18.54 -12.67 -1.19
C ILE A 18 17.88 -12.12 0.07
N MET A 19 16.79 -11.35 -0.06
CA MET A 19 16.04 -10.83 1.08
C MET A 19 15.38 -11.95 1.90
N GLY A 20 14.82 -12.96 1.23
CA GLY A 20 14.29 -14.14 1.92
C GLY A 20 15.35 -14.91 2.69
N ALA A 21 16.53 -15.11 2.09
CA ALA A 21 17.66 -15.77 2.75
C ALA A 21 18.16 -14.99 3.97
N LEU A 22 18.29 -13.67 3.86
CA LEU A 22 18.72 -12.81 4.96
C LEU A 22 17.74 -12.84 6.14
N TRP A 23 16.44 -12.88 5.83
CA TRP A 23 15.37 -13.02 6.82
C TRP A 23 15.43 -14.37 7.54
N MET A 24 15.65 -15.46 6.80
CA MET A 24 15.76 -16.81 7.37
C MET A 24 17.01 -16.97 8.25
N ILE A 25 18.12 -16.31 7.90
CA ILE A 25 19.33 -16.29 8.75
C ILE A 25 19.04 -15.55 10.05
N GLY A 26 18.39 -14.38 9.99
CA GLY A 26 18.00 -13.62 11.19
C GLY A 26 17.10 -14.43 12.13
N MET A 27 16.09 -15.12 11.57
CA MET A 27 15.21 -16.00 12.34
C MET A 27 15.94 -17.23 12.91
N GLY A 28 16.81 -17.87 12.11
CA GLY A 28 17.56 -19.05 12.54
C GLY A 28 18.51 -18.77 13.70
N VAL A 29 19.22 -17.65 13.67
CA VAL A 29 20.11 -17.23 14.76
C VAL A 29 19.32 -16.98 16.04
N LEU A 30 18.16 -16.32 15.97
CA LEU A 30 17.30 -16.05 17.13
C LEU A 30 16.69 -17.31 17.76
N PHE A 31 16.39 -18.32 16.94
CA PHE A 31 15.80 -19.58 17.39
C PHE A 31 16.80 -20.44 18.16
N ILE A 32 18.09 -20.37 17.81
CA ILE A 32 19.17 -21.13 18.47
C ILE A 32 19.52 -20.57 19.85
N THR A 33 19.40 -19.26 20.07
CA THR A 33 19.81 -18.63 21.35
C THR A 33 18.88 -18.97 22.53
N GLY A 34 17.73 -19.61 22.29
CA GLY A 34 16.74 -19.94 23.34
C GLY A 34 16.09 -18.71 24.00
N TRP A 35 16.48 -17.52 23.57
CA TRP A 35 16.17 -16.19 24.10
C TRP A 35 15.39 -15.41 23.03
N TRP A 36 14.39 -16.06 22.42
CA TRP A 36 13.68 -15.50 21.26
C TRP A 36 12.89 -14.23 21.61
N TRP A 37 12.36 -14.13 22.83
CA TRP A 37 11.64 -12.96 23.34
C TRP A 37 12.53 -11.71 23.45
N PRO A 38 13.67 -11.74 24.17
CA PRO A 38 14.56 -10.58 24.22
C PRO A 38 15.22 -10.30 22.87
N GLY A 39 15.49 -11.33 22.05
CA GLY A 39 16.04 -11.14 20.71
C GLY A 39 15.13 -10.33 19.79
N ILE A 40 13.83 -10.61 19.75
CA ILE A 40 12.85 -9.87 18.93
C ILE A 40 12.72 -8.43 19.40
N LEU A 41 12.69 -8.19 20.71
CA LEU A 41 12.60 -6.84 21.27
C LEU A 41 13.82 -5.99 20.94
N ILE A 42 15.01 -6.58 21.01
CA ILE A 42 16.25 -5.90 20.61
C ILE A 42 16.25 -5.64 19.10
N LEU A 43 15.86 -6.62 18.27
CA LEU A 43 15.83 -6.47 16.82
C LEU A 43 14.83 -5.37 16.38
N MET A 44 13.64 -5.34 16.98
CA MET A 44 12.66 -4.26 16.74
C MET A 44 13.16 -2.91 17.22
N GLY A 45 13.82 -2.84 18.38
CA GLY A 45 14.45 -1.61 18.87
C GLY A 45 15.51 -1.10 17.90
N VAL A 46 16.38 -1.97 17.40
CA VAL A 46 17.45 -1.61 16.46
C VAL A 46 16.88 -1.18 15.10
N ILE A 47 15.87 -1.86 14.57
CA ILE A 47 15.19 -1.45 13.33
C ILE A 47 14.50 -0.09 13.51
N SER A 48 13.92 0.17 14.68
CA SER A 48 13.30 1.46 14.99
C SER A 48 14.33 2.60 15.06
N VAL A 49 15.48 2.37 15.69
CA VAL A 49 16.56 3.37 15.78
C VAL A 49 17.20 3.62 14.42
N ILE A 50 17.53 2.57 13.66
CA ILE A 50 18.10 2.71 12.31
C ILE A 50 17.07 3.35 11.37
N GLY A 51 15.79 2.99 11.49
CA GLY A 51 14.71 3.61 10.75
C GLY A 51 14.60 5.10 11.06
N ALA A 52 14.60 5.50 12.34
CA ALA A 52 14.61 6.91 12.72
C ALA A 52 15.85 7.64 12.18
N ALA A 53 17.04 7.04 12.33
CA ALA A 53 18.32 7.60 11.90
C ALA A 53 18.49 7.71 10.38
N THR A 54 17.73 6.95 9.60
CA THR A 54 17.74 7.01 8.13
C THR A 54 16.53 7.76 7.58
N ASN A 55 15.42 7.82 8.30
CA ASN A 55 14.23 8.57 7.87
C ASN A 55 14.45 10.09 7.92
N GLU A 56 15.35 10.59 8.77
CA GLU A 56 15.83 11.98 8.71
C GLU A 56 16.52 12.33 7.38
N TRP A 57 17.09 11.33 6.68
CA TRP A 57 17.71 11.51 5.36
C TRP A 57 16.69 11.45 4.22
N LYS A 58 15.66 10.59 4.36
CA LYS A 58 14.68 10.35 3.28
C LYS A 58 13.54 11.38 3.28
N TRP A 59 13.37 12.09 4.39
CA TRP A 59 12.33 13.12 4.53
C TRP A 59 12.83 14.53 4.18
N ASN A 60 14.14 14.76 4.14
CA ASN A 60 14.72 16.10 3.99
C ASN A 60 15.32 16.40 2.59
N GLY A 61 15.12 15.56 1.56
CA GLY A 61 15.77 15.86 0.28
C GLY A 61 15.57 14.92 -0.90
N GLU A 62 14.41 14.25 -1.05
CA GLU A 62 14.07 13.73 -2.38
C GLU A 62 13.20 14.80 -3.07
N PRO A 63 13.74 15.61 -4.01
CA PRO A 63 12.89 16.36 -4.92
C PRO A 63 11.97 15.35 -5.56
N GLU A 64 10.66 15.61 -5.44
CA GLU A 64 9.58 14.96 -6.16
C GLU A 64 10.11 14.47 -7.51
N PRO A 65 10.09 13.15 -7.82
CA PRO A 65 10.49 12.71 -9.13
C PRO A 65 9.59 13.45 -10.10
N GLU A 66 10.21 14.41 -10.81
CA GLU A 66 9.60 15.21 -11.86
C GLU A 66 8.74 14.24 -12.66
N PRO A 67 7.42 14.50 -12.79
CA PRO A 67 6.48 13.51 -13.26
C PRO A 67 7.02 12.88 -14.53
N GLU A 68 7.55 11.66 -14.42
CA GLU A 68 8.00 10.91 -15.58
C GLU A 68 6.80 10.88 -16.50
N GLU A 69 6.93 11.62 -17.60
CA GLU A 69 5.95 11.83 -18.63
C GLU A 69 5.43 10.46 -19.04
N LYS A 70 4.27 10.10 -18.49
CA LYS A 70 3.64 8.82 -18.74
C LYS A 70 3.49 8.70 -20.26
N PRO A 71 4.13 7.73 -20.92
CA PRO A 71 4.04 7.62 -22.37
C PRO A 71 2.58 7.56 -22.75
N SER A 72 2.13 8.58 -23.47
CA SER A 72 0.78 8.71 -23.97
C SER A 72 0.48 7.49 -24.82
N ARG A 73 -0.17 6.50 -24.21
CA ARG A 73 -0.72 5.36 -24.95
C ARG A 73 -1.75 5.98 -25.91
N PRO A 74 -1.59 5.85 -27.24
CA PRO A 74 -2.58 6.37 -28.15
C PRO A 74 -3.91 5.73 -27.79
N ALA A 75 -4.91 6.59 -27.55
CA ALA A 75 -6.27 6.22 -27.25
C ALA A 75 -6.76 5.26 -28.34
N LYS A 76 -6.78 3.96 -28.02
CA LYS A 76 -7.46 2.98 -28.85
C LYS A 76 -8.94 3.26 -28.69
N ALA A 77 -9.51 3.90 -29.70
CA ALA A 77 -10.92 4.22 -29.82
C ALA A 77 -11.79 3.04 -29.36
N ALA A 78 -12.64 3.27 -28.36
CA ALA A 78 -13.62 2.31 -27.92
C ALA A 78 -14.74 2.19 -28.98
N PRO A 79 -15.25 0.98 -29.27
CA PRO A 79 -16.47 0.83 -30.05
C PRO A 79 -17.65 1.42 -29.26
N LEU A 80 -18.49 2.22 -29.92
CA LEU A 80 -19.71 2.77 -29.31
C LEU A 80 -20.64 1.62 -28.84
N PRO A 81 -21.21 1.70 -27.63
CA PRO A 81 -22.33 0.83 -27.25
C PRO A 81 -23.59 1.23 -28.03
N THR A 82 -24.23 0.26 -28.67
CA THR A 82 -25.57 0.43 -29.26
C THR A 82 -26.61 0.60 -28.14
N PRO A 83 -27.57 1.53 -28.29
CA PRO A 83 -28.65 1.70 -27.34
C PRO A 83 -29.62 0.52 -27.45
N PHE A 84 -29.64 -0.34 -26.43
CA PHE A 84 -30.75 -1.27 -26.22
C PHE A 84 -31.89 -0.52 -25.53
N THR A 85 -33.02 -0.49 -26.24
CA THR A 85 -34.28 0.13 -25.83
C THR A 85 -35.13 -0.83 -24.99
N SER A 86 -35.81 -0.23 -24.01
CA SER A 86 -37.10 -0.60 -23.43
C SER A 86 -37.22 -1.89 -22.58
N ALA A 87 -37.36 -1.72 -21.26
CA ALA A 87 -38.64 -1.88 -20.55
C ALA A 87 -38.42 -2.02 -19.02
N GLU A 88 -38.84 -1.01 -18.25
CA GLU A 88 -39.37 -1.23 -16.88
C GLU A 88 -40.69 -2.04 -16.99
N PRO A 89 -41.19 -2.80 -15.98
CA PRO A 89 -41.08 -2.54 -14.54
C PRO A 89 -41.03 -3.77 -13.62
N VAL A 90 -40.32 -3.71 -12.49
CA VAL A 90 -40.80 -4.37 -11.26
C VAL A 90 -40.41 -3.51 -10.06
N ALA A 91 -41.42 -2.92 -9.42
CA ALA A 91 -41.32 -2.26 -8.14
C ALA A 91 -40.83 -3.27 -7.07
N ARG A 92 -39.51 -3.39 -6.93
CA ARG A 92 -38.88 -3.80 -5.69
C ARG A 92 -38.87 -2.54 -4.84
N ALA A 93 -39.64 -2.50 -3.76
CA ALA A 93 -39.50 -1.46 -2.76
C ALA A 93 -38.01 -1.35 -2.39
N GLU A 94 -37.37 -0.26 -2.81
CA GLU A 94 -36.01 0.06 -2.41
C GLU A 94 -35.99 0.15 -0.88
N PRO A 95 -35.08 -0.56 -0.19
CA PRO A 95 -34.78 -0.25 1.20
C PRO A 95 -34.41 1.22 1.26
N ALA A 96 -35.07 1.98 2.13
CA ALA A 96 -34.83 3.41 2.31
C ALA A 96 -33.32 3.73 2.34
N PRO A 97 -32.87 4.85 1.74
CA PRO A 97 -31.47 5.24 1.73
C PRO A 97 -30.94 5.25 3.16
N GLN A 98 -30.09 4.28 3.49
CA GLN A 98 -29.40 4.27 4.77
C GLN A 98 -28.59 5.57 4.87
N PRO A 99 -28.63 6.30 5.99
CA PRO A 99 -27.80 7.50 6.17
C PRO A 99 -26.34 7.13 5.94
N GLN A 100 -25.78 7.56 4.81
CA GLN A 100 -24.36 7.38 4.53
C GLN A 100 -23.61 8.21 5.58
N PRO A 101 -22.73 7.61 6.41
CA PRO A 101 -21.97 8.36 7.39
C PRO A 101 -21.22 9.48 6.67
N ALA A 102 -21.39 10.71 7.13
CA ALA A 102 -20.69 11.85 6.55
C ALA A 102 -19.19 11.55 6.52
N PRO A 103 -18.48 11.86 5.42
CA PRO A 103 -17.07 11.55 5.30
C PRO A 103 -16.30 12.30 6.39
N ILE A 104 -15.84 11.56 7.40
CA ILE A 104 -14.97 12.07 8.46
C ILE A 104 -13.69 12.60 7.79
N ARG A 105 -13.38 13.90 7.98
CA ARG A 105 -12.12 14.48 7.55
C ARG A 105 -11.02 13.98 8.48
N LEU A 106 -10.17 13.11 7.96
CA LEU A 106 -9.01 12.58 8.66
C LEU A 106 -7.82 13.55 8.51
N PRO A 107 -7.02 13.81 9.56
CA PRO A 107 -5.80 14.62 9.49
C PRO A 107 -4.72 13.91 8.65
N GLU A 108 -3.83 14.64 7.97
CA GLU A 108 -2.83 14.02 7.06
C GLU A 108 -1.95 12.95 7.74
N PHE A 109 -1.64 13.14 9.03
CA PHE A 109 -0.86 12.19 9.84
C PHE A 109 -1.60 11.81 11.13
N CYS A 110 -1.43 10.55 11.56
CA CYS A 110 -1.95 10.07 12.83
C CYS A 110 -1.20 10.74 14.00
N PRO A 111 -1.89 11.37 14.97
CA PRO A 111 -1.24 12.09 16.07
C PRO A 111 -0.48 11.18 17.04
N ARG A 112 -0.73 9.86 17.02
CA ARG A 112 -0.09 8.91 17.94
C ARG A 112 1.17 8.27 17.40
N CYS A 113 1.23 7.98 16.09
CA CYS A 113 2.35 7.26 15.47
C CYS A 113 2.96 7.96 14.25
N GLY A 114 2.37 9.07 13.78
CA GLY A 114 2.85 9.81 12.61
C GLY A 114 2.56 9.14 11.27
N ALA A 115 1.79 8.06 11.21
CA ALA A 115 1.49 7.38 9.95
C ALA A 115 0.55 8.20 9.03
N PRO A 116 0.72 8.17 7.70
CA PRO A 116 -0.11 8.92 6.76
C PRO A 116 -1.53 8.35 6.67
N THR A 117 -2.55 9.14 7.00
CA THR A 117 -3.93 8.62 7.10
C THR A 117 -4.67 8.50 5.76
N LYS A 118 -4.23 9.24 4.73
CA LYS A 118 -4.74 9.08 3.36
C LYS A 118 -4.56 7.66 2.82
N ALA A 119 -3.42 7.05 3.14
CA ALA A 119 -3.12 5.68 2.77
C ALA A 119 -3.91 4.67 3.61
N LEU A 120 -4.53 5.08 4.73
CA LEU A 120 -5.29 4.20 5.62
C LEU A 120 -6.72 3.96 5.15
N ARG A 121 -7.35 4.89 4.43
CA ARG A 121 -8.74 4.74 3.95
C ARG A 121 -8.98 3.49 3.09
N GLN A 122 -7.95 2.98 2.43
CA GLN A 122 -8.02 1.78 1.59
C GLN A 122 -7.74 0.47 2.35
N PHE A 123 -7.12 0.54 3.53
CA PHE A 123 -6.68 -0.65 4.29
C PHE A 123 -7.38 -0.79 5.65
N ALA A 124 -8.03 0.26 6.16
CA ALA A 124 -8.67 0.23 7.47
C ALA A 124 -10.01 -0.54 7.40
N ALA A 125 -10.17 -1.52 8.28
CA ALA A 125 -11.44 -2.24 8.46
C ALA A 125 -12.53 -1.32 9.04
N GLN A 126 -12.12 -0.32 9.82
CA GLN A 126 -12.97 0.75 10.35
C GLN A 126 -12.30 2.11 10.09
N PRO A 127 -13.03 3.11 9.54
CA PRO A 127 -12.45 4.38 9.09
C PRO A 127 -11.94 5.30 10.22
N ASP A 128 -12.23 4.94 11.47
CA ASP A 128 -11.88 5.65 12.70
C ASP A 128 -10.62 5.09 13.39
N GLU A 129 -10.03 3.99 12.93
CA GLU A 129 -8.86 3.34 13.53
C GLU A 129 -7.61 3.40 12.62
N CYS A 130 -6.44 3.63 13.22
CA CYS A 130 -5.18 3.66 12.49
C CYS A 130 -4.69 2.24 12.19
N ALA A 131 -4.52 1.87 10.91
CA ALA A 131 -4.03 0.53 10.56
C ALA A 131 -2.56 0.23 10.94
N PHE A 132 -1.78 1.24 11.36
CA PHE A 132 -0.38 1.06 11.78
C PHE A 132 -0.21 0.81 13.28
N CYS A 133 -0.95 1.55 14.11
CA CYS A 133 -0.80 1.49 15.57
C CYS A 133 -2.08 1.14 16.32
N GLY A 134 -3.21 0.97 15.61
CA GLY A 134 -4.50 0.60 16.18
C GLY A 134 -5.17 1.71 17.01
N SER A 135 -4.65 2.94 17.01
CA SER A 135 -5.29 4.02 17.76
C SER A 135 -6.46 4.62 17.01
N ALA A 136 -7.49 5.05 17.75
CA ALA A 136 -8.54 5.89 17.19
C ALA A 136 -7.92 7.18 16.61
N VAL A 137 -8.31 7.55 15.39
CA VAL A 137 -7.82 8.71 14.63
C VAL A 137 -8.80 9.89 14.74
N ILE A 138 -9.83 9.74 15.56
CA ILE A 138 -10.71 10.82 15.98
C ILE A 138 -9.93 11.81 16.86
N ASN A 139 -10.13 13.10 16.63
CA ASN A 139 -9.62 14.17 17.49
C ASN A 139 -10.67 14.57 18.51
#